data_AF-A0AAU3UYL9-F1
#
_entry.id   AF-A0AAU3UYL9-F1
#
_cell.length_a   1.000
_cell.length_b   1.000
_cell.length_c   1.000
_cell.angle_alpha   90.00
_cell.angle_beta   90.00
_cell.angle_gamma   90.00
#
_symmetry.space_group_name_H-M   'P 1'
#
loop_
_entity.id
_entity.type
_entity.pdbx_description
1 polymer ?
#
loop_
_entity_poly.entity_id
_entity_poly.type
_entity_poly.pdbx_seq_one_letter_code
_entity_poly.pdbx_strand_id
1 'polypeptide(L)'
;MPTAARDAWDALNDRQRIYLTVLFHYDQDLEALRRRESARGRFDNTPAKAWRRIPFNNPYGPVPNSLRAQGVYDSGAGATLAALRARGLITTETAPGILRDPVSVWLTRAGRAAARAGTGARPAPARPPKGLLAERLWRQLAAAAAAERDGTRCQEMRGENHLYLCVGYEQYNSRGYLRGRSVPTGTYYVFTEAGRAHYRTHHATYRELYPAVDAPPLAEGVS
;
A
#
# COMPACT_ATOMS: atom_id res chain seq x y z
N MET A 1 -1.21 -25.67 10.37
CA MET A 1 -0.71 -26.04 9.01
C MET A 1 0.22 -24.93 8.55
N PRO A 2 1.50 -25.21 8.26
CA PRO A 2 2.32 -24.23 7.56
C PRO A 2 1.65 -23.91 6.21
N THR A 3 1.67 -22.64 5.83
CA THR A 3 1.11 -22.23 4.54
C THR A 3 2.13 -22.55 3.45
N ALA A 4 1.70 -22.80 2.21
CA ALA A 4 2.61 -23.07 1.09
C ALA A 4 3.72 -22.01 0.92
N ALA A 5 3.47 -20.76 1.34
CA ALA A 5 4.46 -19.70 1.36
C ALA A 5 5.56 -19.92 2.43
N ARG A 6 5.19 -20.43 3.61
CA ARG A 6 6.13 -20.76 4.67
C ARG A 6 6.98 -21.97 4.31
N ASP A 7 6.38 -23.02 3.75
CA ASP A 7 7.13 -24.19 3.28
C ASP A 7 8.15 -23.81 2.19
N ALA A 8 7.73 -22.96 1.25
CA ALA A 8 8.61 -22.45 0.20
C ALA A 8 9.80 -21.64 0.75
N TRP A 9 9.63 -20.94 1.87
CA TRP A 9 10.70 -20.22 2.55
C TRP A 9 11.62 -21.16 3.33
N ASP A 10 11.04 -22.10 4.09
CA ASP A 10 11.79 -23.01 4.94
C ASP A 10 12.65 -23.97 4.09
N ALA A 11 12.23 -24.31 2.88
CA ALA A 11 13.00 -25.10 1.90
C ALA A 11 14.20 -24.36 1.25
N LEU A 12 14.37 -23.06 1.50
CA LEU A 12 15.53 -22.31 1.01
C LEU A 12 16.74 -22.52 1.93
N ASN A 13 17.92 -22.62 1.34
CA ASN A 13 19.16 -22.52 2.12
C ASN A 13 19.41 -21.07 2.55
N ASP A 14 20.34 -20.87 3.49
CA ASP A 14 20.58 -19.55 4.08
C ASP A 14 20.96 -18.49 3.04
N ARG A 15 21.79 -18.87 2.06
CA ARG A 15 22.16 -17.98 0.96
C ARG A 15 20.96 -17.55 0.12
N GLN A 16 20.09 -18.49 -0.24
CA GLN A 16 18.86 -18.22 -0.99
C GLN A 16 17.91 -17.33 -0.19
N ARG A 17 17.79 -17.54 1.14
CA ARG A 17 17.01 -16.68 2.04
C ARG A 17 17.55 -15.26 2.05
N ILE A 18 18.88 -15.07 2.13
CA ILE A 18 19.50 -13.73 2.08
C ILE A 18 19.18 -13.04 0.75
N TYR A 19 19.36 -13.72 -0.38
CA TYR A 19 19.04 -13.17 -1.70
C TYR A 19 17.58 -12.76 -1.82
N LEU A 20 16.67 -13.65 -1.42
CA LEU A 20 15.23 -13.39 -1.50
C LEU A 20 14.82 -12.22 -0.58
N THR A 21 15.45 -12.11 0.60
CA THR A 21 15.23 -11.00 1.56
C THR A 21 15.66 -9.67 0.99
N VAL A 22 16.88 -9.57 0.45
CA VAL A 22 17.40 -8.32 -0.14
C VAL A 22 16.52 -7.88 -1.31
N LEU A 23 16.16 -8.80 -2.21
CA LEU A 23 15.25 -8.50 -3.32
C LEU A 23 13.87 -8.05 -2.82
N PHE A 24 13.37 -8.65 -1.74
CA PHE A 24 12.09 -8.30 -1.14
C PHE A 24 12.09 -6.90 -0.54
N HIS A 25 13.09 -6.53 0.26
CA HIS A 25 13.17 -5.18 0.80
C HIS A 25 13.23 -4.13 -0.31
N TYR A 26 14.05 -4.37 -1.34
CA TYR A 26 14.14 -3.44 -2.46
C TYR A 26 12.81 -3.33 -3.24
N ASP A 27 12.09 -4.44 -3.47
CA ASP A 27 10.75 -4.44 -4.06
C ASP A 27 9.72 -3.66 -3.20
N GLN A 28 9.82 -3.76 -1.87
CA GLN A 28 8.96 -3.00 -0.95
C GLN A 28 9.30 -1.50 -0.96
N ASP A 29 10.58 -1.13 -1.09
CA ASP A 29 11.01 0.27 -1.22
C ASP A 29 10.50 0.90 -2.53
N LEU A 30 10.57 0.17 -3.65
CA LEU A 30 9.98 0.59 -4.92
C LEU A 30 8.46 0.79 -4.79
N GLU A 31 7.77 -0.11 -4.09
CA GLU A 31 6.34 0.02 -3.82
C GLU A 31 6.01 1.24 -2.95
N ALA A 32 6.82 1.48 -1.91
CA ALA A 32 6.66 2.64 -1.04
C ALA A 32 6.91 3.96 -1.79
N LEU A 33 7.93 4.00 -2.65
CA LEU A 33 8.21 5.14 -3.51
C LEU A 33 7.05 5.41 -4.46
N ARG A 34 6.55 4.39 -5.16
CA ARG A 34 5.40 4.53 -6.05
C ARG A 34 4.14 5.01 -5.34
N ARG A 35 3.90 4.52 -4.11
CA ARG A 35 2.80 4.99 -3.26
C ARG A 35 2.96 6.47 -2.90
N ARG A 36 4.17 6.91 -2.55
CA ARG A 36 4.46 8.33 -2.22
C ARG A 36 4.28 9.24 -3.44
N GLU A 37 4.76 8.83 -4.60
CA GLU A 37 4.64 9.61 -5.83
C GLU A 37 3.19 9.72 -6.30
N SER A 38 2.43 8.62 -6.23
CA SER A 38 0.99 8.64 -6.47
C SER A 38 0.24 9.54 -5.49
N ALA A 39 0.62 9.55 -4.21
CA ALA A 39 0.03 10.45 -3.21
C ALA A 39 0.34 11.93 -3.45
N ARG A 40 1.38 12.25 -4.24
CA ARG A 40 1.74 13.61 -4.67
C ARG A 40 1.12 14.00 -6.03
N GLY A 41 0.18 13.21 -6.54
CA GLY A 41 -0.46 13.46 -7.84
C GLY A 41 0.37 13.01 -9.06
N ARG A 42 1.57 12.45 -8.86
CA ARG A 42 2.39 11.87 -9.94
C ARG A 42 2.03 10.42 -10.18
N PHE A 43 0.75 10.18 -10.43
CA PHE A 43 0.22 8.86 -10.76
C PHE A 43 0.47 8.53 -12.24
N ASP A 44 1.07 7.38 -12.50
CA ASP A 44 1.16 6.80 -13.84
C ASP A 44 0.47 5.42 -13.88
N ASN A 45 -0.02 5.04 -15.06
CA ASN A 45 -0.65 3.74 -15.30
C ASN A 45 0.38 2.64 -15.60
N THR A 46 1.66 2.84 -15.26
CA THR A 46 2.70 1.86 -15.56
C THR A 46 2.42 0.57 -14.77
N PRO A 47 2.31 -0.59 -15.45
CA PRO A 47 2.01 -1.85 -14.77
C PRO A 47 3.04 -2.19 -13.71
N ALA A 48 2.61 -2.79 -12.59
CA ALA A 48 3.48 -3.19 -11.48
C ALA A 48 4.68 -4.02 -11.91
N LYS A 49 4.49 -4.89 -12.91
CA LYS A 49 5.56 -5.71 -13.47
C LYS A 49 6.69 -4.88 -14.08
N ALA A 50 6.40 -3.72 -14.67
CA ALA A 50 7.39 -2.89 -15.35
C ALA A 50 8.25 -2.11 -14.35
N TRP A 51 7.64 -1.45 -13.36
CA TRP A 51 8.39 -0.62 -12.40
C TRP A 51 9.00 -1.40 -11.22
N ARG A 52 8.61 -2.66 -10.99
CA ARG A 52 9.24 -3.55 -9.98
C ARG A 52 10.50 -4.26 -10.46
N ARG A 53 10.96 -3.98 -11.68
CA ARG A 53 12.21 -4.55 -12.21
C ARG A 53 13.39 -3.97 -11.44
N ILE A 54 14.22 -4.86 -10.90
CA ILE A 54 15.42 -4.53 -10.14
C ILE A 54 16.63 -4.75 -11.04
N PRO A 55 17.40 -3.71 -11.39
CA PRO A 55 18.65 -3.87 -12.11
C PRO A 55 19.65 -4.70 -11.28
N PHE A 56 20.22 -5.75 -11.89
CA PHE A 56 21.18 -6.63 -11.20
C PHE A 56 22.55 -6.68 -11.90
N ASN A 57 22.64 -6.22 -13.14
CA ASN A 57 23.89 -6.13 -13.90
C ASN A 57 24.83 -5.00 -13.47
N ASN A 58 24.39 -4.08 -12.61
CA ASN A 58 25.27 -3.06 -12.04
C ASN A 58 25.90 -3.60 -10.75
N PRO A 59 27.20 -3.98 -10.73
CA PRO A 59 27.85 -4.56 -9.55
C PRO A 59 27.96 -3.59 -8.37
N TYR A 60 27.77 -2.29 -8.60
CA TYR A 60 27.74 -1.23 -7.59
C TYR A 60 26.32 -0.76 -7.27
N GLY A 61 25.29 -1.47 -7.78
CA GLY A 61 23.90 -1.19 -7.50
C GLY A 61 23.51 -1.53 -6.05
N PRO A 62 22.35 -1.02 -5.59
CA PRO A 62 21.91 -1.18 -4.20
C PRO A 62 21.74 -2.64 -3.77
N VAL A 63 21.25 -3.51 -4.66
CA VAL A 63 21.08 -4.94 -4.36
C VAL A 63 22.44 -5.67 -4.29
N PRO A 64 23.33 -5.61 -5.30
CA PRO A 64 24.67 -6.17 -5.17
C PRO A 64 25.46 -5.65 -3.95
N ASN A 65 25.37 -4.35 -3.62
CA ASN A 65 26.01 -3.81 -2.42
C ASN A 65 25.42 -4.40 -1.14
N SER A 66 24.10 -4.54 -1.05
CA SER A 66 23.43 -5.16 0.10
C SER A 66 23.81 -6.64 0.26
N LEU A 67 23.92 -7.38 -0.84
CA LEU A 67 24.37 -8.77 -0.82
C LEU A 67 25.84 -8.89 -0.41
N ARG A 68 26.69 -7.95 -0.85
CA ARG A 68 28.11 -7.90 -0.47
C ARG A 68 28.30 -7.58 1.01
N ALA A 69 27.52 -6.65 1.54
CA ALA A 69 27.50 -6.33 2.97
C ALA A 69 27.11 -7.54 3.84
N GLN A 70 26.33 -8.47 3.28
CA GLN A 70 25.95 -9.75 3.91
C GLN A 70 26.93 -10.89 3.60
N GLY A 71 28.04 -10.62 2.90
CA GLY A 71 29.08 -11.61 2.60
C GLY A 71 28.71 -12.66 1.53
N VAL A 72 27.61 -12.47 0.79
CA VAL A 72 27.10 -13.49 -0.15
C VAL A 72 27.17 -13.08 -1.63
N TYR A 73 27.73 -11.92 -1.96
CA TYR A 73 27.90 -11.51 -3.36
C TYR A 73 29.26 -11.94 -3.91
N ASP A 74 29.27 -13.00 -4.71
CA ASP A 74 30.45 -13.59 -5.34
C ASP A 74 30.10 -14.13 -6.75
N SER A 75 31.03 -14.83 -7.40
CA SER A 75 30.84 -15.46 -8.72
C SER A 75 29.70 -16.50 -8.76
N GLY A 76 29.22 -16.99 -7.62
CA GLY A 76 28.05 -17.88 -7.45
C GLY A 76 26.70 -17.16 -7.37
N ALA A 77 26.63 -15.84 -7.57
CA ALA A 77 25.38 -15.10 -7.60
C ALA A 77 24.40 -15.62 -8.66
N GLY A 78 24.89 -15.97 -9.85
CA GLY A 78 24.08 -16.52 -10.94
C GLY A 78 23.38 -17.83 -10.58
N ALA A 79 24.09 -18.76 -9.92
CA ALA A 79 23.52 -20.04 -9.48
C ALA A 79 22.41 -19.86 -8.43
N THR A 80 22.59 -18.90 -7.52
CA THR A 80 21.56 -18.59 -6.50
C THR A 80 20.30 -18.04 -7.14
N LEU A 81 20.43 -17.12 -8.11
CA LEU A 81 19.31 -16.58 -8.87
C LEU A 81 18.63 -17.66 -9.73
N ALA A 82 19.40 -18.54 -10.38
CA ALA A 82 18.85 -19.67 -11.12
C ALA A 82 18.03 -20.61 -10.22
N ALA A 83 18.52 -20.90 -9.01
CA ALA A 83 17.83 -21.74 -8.03
C ALA A 83 16.52 -21.10 -7.52
N LEU A 84 16.50 -19.79 -7.28
CA LEU A 84 15.27 -19.06 -6.91
C LEU A 84 14.28 -18.98 -8.07
N ARG A 85 14.76 -18.85 -9.30
CA ARG A 85 13.94 -18.87 -10.53
C ARG A 85 13.31 -20.24 -10.76
N ALA A 86 14.07 -21.33 -10.60
CA ALA A 86 13.57 -22.70 -10.75
C ALA A 86 12.44 -23.02 -9.76
N ARG A 87 12.47 -22.41 -8.57
CA ARG A 87 11.40 -22.48 -7.57
C ARG A 87 10.21 -21.53 -7.83
N GLY A 88 10.25 -20.76 -8.92
CA GLY A 88 9.20 -19.79 -9.27
C GLY A 88 9.10 -18.59 -8.33
N LEU A 89 10.12 -18.31 -7.51
CA LEU A 89 10.11 -17.19 -6.54
C LEU A 89 10.52 -15.87 -7.18
N ILE A 90 11.39 -15.91 -8.19
CA ILE A 90 11.79 -14.75 -8.98
C ILE A 90 11.60 -15.01 -10.46
N THR A 91 11.58 -13.93 -11.23
CA THR A 91 11.81 -13.95 -12.67
C THR A 91 13.06 -13.13 -12.95
N THR A 92 13.77 -13.51 -14.01
CA THR A 92 14.97 -12.81 -14.47
C THR A 92 14.84 -12.52 -15.95
N GLU A 93 15.38 -11.38 -16.38
CA GLU A 93 15.56 -11.04 -17.79
C GLU A 93 17.05 -10.90 -18.08
N THR A 94 17.49 -11.61 -19.09
CA THR A 94 18.85 -11.57 -19.64
C THR A 94 18.80 -10.84 -20.98
N ALA A 95 19.76 -9.96 -21.26
CA ALA A 95 19.91 -9.41 -22.60
C ALA A 95 20.57 -10.47 -23.51
N PRO A 96 19.92 -10.89 -24.60
CA PRO A 96 20.53 -11.82 -25.55
C PRO A 96 21.83 -11.24 -26.12
N GLY A 97 22.90 -12.04 -26.12
CA GLY A 97 24.13 -11.74 -26.89
C GLY A 97 25.22 -10.93 -26.19
N ILE A 98 25.02 -10.43 -24.96
CA ILE A 98 26.02 -9.56 -24.29
C ILE A 98 26.44 -10.09 -22.91
N LEU A 99 25.52 -10.63 -22.10
CA LEU A 99 25.82 -11.03 -20.72
C LEU A 99 25.24 -12.41 -20.39
N ARG A 100 26.02 -13.24 -19.67
CA ARG A 100 25.51 -14.47 -19.03
C ARG A 100 24.69 -14.18 -17.77
N ASP A 101 24.87 -13.00 -17.17
CA ASP A 101 24.21 -12.58 -15.95
C ASP A 101 22.86 -11.88 -16.21
N PRO A 102 21.89 -12.01 -15.29
CA PRO A 102 20.61 -11.35 -15.41
C PRO A 102 20.76 -9.83 -15.35
N VAL A 103 20.16 -9.15 -16.33
CA VAL A 103 20.10 -7.69 -16.43
C VAL A 103 19.08 -7.12 -15.46
N SER A 104 17.96 -7.82 -15.30
CA SER A 104 16.94 -7.45 -14.33
C SER A 104 16.38 -8.67 -13.61
N VAL A 105 16.00 -8.47 -12.35
CA VAL A 105 15.34 -9.46 -11.51
C VAL A 105 14.07 -8.84 -10.92
N TRP A 106 13.02 -9.62 -10.71
CA TRP A 106 11.87 -9.19 -9.92
C TRP A 106 11.19 -10.37 -9.25
N LEU A 107 10.49 -10.10 -8.16
CA LEU A 107 9.77 -11.12 -7.40
C LEU A 107 8.45 -11.49 -8.07
N THR A 108 8.15 -12.79 -8.07
CA THR A 108 6.81 -13.29 -8.38
C THR A 108 5.86 -13.04 -7.19
N ARG A 109 4.56 -13.34 -7.38
CA ARG A 109 3.61 -13.35 -6.26
C ARG A 109 4.01 -14.36 -5.18
N ALA A 110 4.47 -15.55 -5.59
CA ALA A 110 4.94 -16.59 -4.68
C ALA A 110 6.22 -16.16 -3.94
N GLY A 111 7.17 -15.52 -4.64
CA GLY A 111 8.39 -14.99 -4.01
C GLY A 111 8.11 -13.95 -2.93
N ARG A 112 7.22 -12.97 -3.20
CA ARG A 112 6.79 -12.00 -2.18
C ARG A 112 6.09 -12.68 -1.01
N ALA A 113 5.25 -13.69 -1.25
CA ALA A 113 4.57 -14.41 -0.19
C ALA A 113 5.55 -15.19 0.70
N ALA A 114 6.50 -15.92 0.09
CA ALA A 114 7.54 -16.66 0.81
C ALA A 114 8.44 -15.72 1.61
N ALA A 115 8.91 -14.62 1.00
CA ALA A 115 9.73 -13.62 1.70
C ALA A 115 9.01 -13.02 2.92
N ARG A 116 7.71 -12.70 2.81
CA ARG A 116 6.91 -12.22 3.95
C ARG A 116 6.78 -13.28 5.05
N ALA A 117 6.50 -14.53 4.67
CA ALA A 117 6.40 -15.64 5.62
C ALA A 117 7.71 -15.88 6.38
N GLY A 118 8.85 -15.64 5.73
CA GLY A 118 10.18 -15.77 6.31
C GLY A 118 10.64 -14.61 7.19
N THR A 119 10.38 -13.39 6.74
CA THR A 119 10.82 -12.15 7.39
C THR A 119 9.84 -11.62 8.44
N GLY A 120 8.63 -12.20 8.53
CA GLY A 120 7.56 -11.69 9.38
C GLY A 120 6.96 -10.36 8.90
N ALA A 121 7.32 -9.90 7.69
CA ALA A 121 6.80 -8.66 7.13
C ALA A 121 5.28 -8.74 6.96
N ARG A 122 4.56 -7.81 7.61
CA ARG A 122 3.11 -7.74 7.54
C ARG A 122 2.68 -7.26 6.14
N PRO A 123 1.63 -7.85 5.55
CA PRO A 123 1.06 -7.30 4.32
C PRO A 123 0.58 -5.87 4.57
N ALA A 124 0.61 -5.04 3.52
CA ALA A 124 -0.05 -3.75 3.56
C ALA A 124 -1.50 -3.94 4.02
N PRO A 125 -2.05 -3.01 4.83
CA PRO A 125 -3.42 -3.12 5.31
C PRO A 125 -4.35 -3.37 4.12
N ALA A 126 -5.23 -4.35 4.28
CA ALA A 126 -6.17 -4.72 3.22
C ALA A 126 -6.93 -3.47 2.78
N ARG A 127 -7.22 -3.38 1.48
CA ARG A 127 -8.20 -2.40 1.03
C ARG A 127 -9.50 -2.67 1.81
N PRO A 128 -10.20 -1.62 2.26
CA PRO A 128 -11.51 -1.81 2.87
C PRO A 128 -12.40 -2.64 1.93
N PRO A 129 -13.31 -3.46 2.47
CA PRO A 129 -14.32 -4.16 1.67
C PRO A 129 -14.99 -3.21 0.67
N LYS A 130 -15.42 -3.74 -0.48
CA LYS A 130 -16.03 -2.92 -1.54
C LYS A 130 -17.21 -2.14 -0.96
N GLY A 131 -17.23 -0.81 -1.18
CA GLY A 131 -18.24 0.10 -0.63
C GLY A 131 -17.83 0.75 0.69
N LEU A 132 -16.84 0.21 1.40
CA LEU A 132 -16.31 0.81 2.61
C LEU A 132 -15.12 1.76 2.33
N LEU A 133 -14.96 2.72 3.23
CA LEU A 133 -13.95 3.76 3.19
C LEU A 133 -12.64 3.26 3.77
N ALA A 134 -11.53 3.78 3.21
CA ALA A 134 -10.22 3.61 3.82
C ALA A 134 -10.18 4.38 5.16
N GLU A 135 -9.37 3.94 6.12
CA GLU A 135 -9.26 4.55 7.45
C GLU A 135 -9.12 6.08 7.40
N ARG A 136 -8.27 6.60 6.49
CA ARG A 136 -8.05 8.03 6.32
C ARG A 136 -9.31 8.82 5.98
N LEU A 137 -10.22 8.24 5.19
CA LEU A 137 -11.48 8.86 4.79
C LEU A 137 -12.53 8.69 5.89
N TRP A 138 -12.54 7.52 6.55
CA TRP A 138 -13.38 7.27 7.72
C TRP A 138 -13.08 8.28 8.84
N ARG A 139 -11.81 8.56 9.12
CA ARG A 139 -11.39 9.54 10.13
C ARG A 139 -11.92 10.96 9.85
N GLN A 140 -12.08 11.35 8.59
CA GLN A 140 -12.69 12.66 8.25
C GLN A 140 -14.19 12.65 8.51
N LEU A 141 -14.90 11.56 8.16
CA LEU A 141 -16.32 11.44 8.49
C LEU A 141 -16.55 11.39 10.01
N ALA A 142 -15.69 10.69 10.75
CA ALA A 142 -15.75 10.64 12.20
C ALA A 142 -15.53 12.02 12.84
N ALA A 143 -14.59 12.82 12.32
CA ALA A 143 -14.40 14.21 12.74
C ALA A 143 -15.65 15.06 12.46
N ALA A 144 -16.25 14.91 11.28
CA ALA A 144 -17.52 15.56 10.95
C ALA A 144 -18.68 15.10 11.86
N ALA A 145 -18.65 13.86 12.34
CA ALA A 145 -19.67 13.32 13.25
C ALA A 145 -19.51 13.90 14.66
N ALA A 146 -18.27 14.01 15.14
CA ALA A 146 -17.96 14.66 16.41
C ALA A 146 -18.32 16.15 16.42
N ALA A 147 -18.25 16.83 15.27
CA ALA A 147 -18.66 18.22 15.11
C ALA A 147 -20.17 18.41 14.82
N GLU A 148 -20.94 17.32 14.75
CA GLU A 148 -22.39 17.27 14.60
C GLU A 148 -23.00 18.26 13.57
N ARG A 149 -23.87 19.18 14.01
CA ARG A 149 -24.57 20.17 13.18
C ARG A 149 -23.69 21.35 12.78
N ASP A 150 -22.65 21.61 13.55
CA ASP A 150 -21.72 22.72 13.28
C ASP A 150 -20.79 22.37 12.12
N GLY A 151 -20.49 21.07 11.97
CA GLY A 151 -19.59 20.56 10.95
C GLY A 151 -18.13 20.88 11.27
N THR A 152 -17.22 20.22 10.58
CA THR A 152 -15.78 20.39 10.82
C THR A 152 -15.24 21.53 9.96
N ARG A 153 -14.43 22.42 10.53
CA ARG A 153 -13.79 23.50 9.76
C ARG A 153 -12.83 22.92 8.73
N CYS A 154 -12.68 23.59 7.59
CA CYS A 154 -11.74 23.17 6.55
C CYS A 154 -10.30 22.97 7.09
N GLN A 155 -9.84 23.82 8.02
CA GLN A 155 -8.51 23.70 8.62
C GLN A 155 -8.35 22.49 9.55
N GLU A 156 -9.47 21.97 10.10
CA GLU A 156 -9.50 20.79 10.96
C GLU A 156 -9.58 19.49 10.13
N MET A 157 -9.97 19.59 8.85
CA MET A 157 -9.89 18.48 7.91
C MET A 157 -8.42 18.15 7.60
N ARG A 158 -8.03 16.88 7.80
CA ARG A 158 -6.62 16.48 7.60
C ARG A 158 -6.26 16.39 6.12
N GLY A 159 -5.66 17.44 5.58
CA GLY A 159 -5.23 17.55 4.18
C GLY A 159 -6.40 17.49 3.20
N GLU A 160 -6.11 17.18 1.94
CA GLU A 160 -7.10 17.16 0.84
C GLU A 160 -8.02 15.93 0.83
N ASN A 161 -7.92 15.05 1.84
CA ASN A 161 -8.71 13.82 1.91
C ASN A 161 -10.23 14.06 1.93
N HIS A 162 -10.66 15.20 2.48
CA HIS A 162 -12.07 15.57 2.54
C HIS A 162 -12.68 15.81 1.14
N LEU A 163 -11.87 16.16 0.13
CA LEU A 163 -12.33 16.38 -1.25
C LEU A 163 -12.92 15.11 -1.88
N TYR A 164 -12.43 13.92 -1.49
CA TYR A 164 -12.98 12.62 -1.90
C TYR A 164 -14.35 12.30 -1.26
N LEU A 165 -14.79 13.11 -0.31
CA LEU A 165 -16.05 12.95 0.41
C LEU A 165 -17.05 14.07 0.10
N CYS A 166 -16.60 15.19 -0.45
CA CYS A 166 -17.42 16.40 -0.61
C CYS A 166 -18.15 16.47 -1.95
N VAL A 167 -19.42 16.87 -1.94
CA VAL A 167 -20.16 17.22 -3.17
C VAL A 167 -19.44 18.33 -3.95
N GLY A 168 -19.45 18.27 -5.29
CA GLY A 168 -18.82 19.28 -6.16
C GLY A 168 -17.33 19.07 -6.43
N TYR A 169 -16.82 17.87 -6.13
CA TYR A 169 -15.42 17.47 -6.35
C TYR A 169 -15.37 16.18 -7.19
N GLU A 170 -16.11 16.16 -8.29
CA GLU A 170 -16.24 15.00 -9.18
C GLU A 170 -14.90 14.56 -9.78
N GLN A 171 -13.96 15.50 -9.98
CA GLN A 171 -12.59 15.20 -10.41
C GLN A 171 -11.82 14.29 -9.44
N TYR A 172 -12.27 14.18 -8.19
CA TYR A 172 -11.72 13.27 -7.18
C TYR A 172 -12.51 11.96 -7.03
N ASN A 173 -13.47 11.67 -7.92
CA ASN A 173 -14.40 10.55 -7.76
C ASN A 173 -15.09 10.58 -6.38
N SER A 174 -15.57 11.77 -6.01
CA SER A 174 -16.13 12.04 -4.69
C SER A 174 -17.38 11.22 -4.41
N ARG A 175 -17.57 10.84 -3.15
CA ARG A 175 -18.74 10.10 -2.67
C ARG A 175 -19.92 10.96 -2.28
N GLY A 176 -19.73 12.29 -2.17
CA GLY A 176 -20.81 13.21 -1.82
C GLY A 176 -21.40 13.01 -0.42
N TYR A 177 -20.63 12.49 0.53
CA TYR A 177 -21.04 12.28 1.93
C TYR A 177 -20.98 13.57 2.78
N LEU A 178 -20.18 14.55 2.36
CA LEU A 178 -20.09 15.86 2.98
C LEU A 178 -20.46 16.94 1.97
N ARG A 179 -20.87 18.11 2.47
CA ARG A 179 -21.02 19.33 1.67
C ARG A 179 -20.35 20.50 2.38
N GLY A 180 -19.70 21.37 1.60
CA GLY A 180 -19.19 22.63 2.10
C GLY A 180 -20.34 23.60 2.41
N ARG A 181 -20.30 24.21 3.60
CA ARG A 181 -21.15 25.30 4.04
C ARG A 181 -20.24 26.48 4.33
N SER A 182 -20.26 27.47 3.45
CA SER A 182 -19.52 28.71 3.62
C SER A 182 -20.29 29.65 4.55
N VAL A 183 -19.60 30.17 5.56
CA VAL A 183 -20.07 31.24 6.45
C VAL A 183 -18.99 32.32 6.54
N PRO A 184 -19.28 33.54 7.04
CA PRO A 184 -18.27 34.61 7.11
C PRO A 184 -16.99 34.23 7.88
N THR A 185 -17.08 33.28 8.82
CA THR A 185 -15.94 32.81 9.62
C THR A 185 -15.17 31.65 8.97
N GLY A 186 -15.58 31.16 7.80
CA GLY A 186 -14.88 30.13 7.03
C GLY A 186 -15.81 29.06 6.42
N THR A 187 -15.20 28.02 5.87
CA THR A 187 -15.92 26.88 5.28
C THR A 187 -15.98 25.73 6.27
N TYR A 188 -17.18 25.23 6.52
CA TYR A 188 -17.46 24.07 7.37
C TYR A 188 -17.98 22.93 6.51
N TYR A 189 -17.59 21.70 6.80
CA TYR A 189 -18.08 20.53 6.10
C TYR A 189 -19.09 19.80 6.99
N VAL A 190 -20.31 19.69 6.49
CA VAL A 190 -21.43 19.05 7.17
C VAL A 190 -21.86 17.82 6.37
N PHE A 191 -22.43 16.83 7.07
CA PHE A 191 -22.99 15.66 6.40
C PHE A 191 -24.10 16.00 5.41
N THR A 192 -24.06 15.35 4.26
CA THR A 192 -25.24 15.16 3.40
C THR A 192 -26.13 14.04 3.96
N GLU A 193 -27.35 13.92 3.46
CA GLU A 193 -28.23 12.81 3.81
C GLU A 193 -27.59 11.44 3.48
N ALA A 194 -27.01 11.31 2.28
CA ALA A 194 -26.27 10.12 1.87
C ALA A 194 -25.10 9.81 2.81
N GLY A 195 -24.38 10.84 3.28
CA GLY A 195 -23.32 10.68 4.26
C GLY A 195 -23.83 10.22 5.62
N ARG A 196 -24.95 10.75 6.11
CA ARG A 196 -25.57 10.30 7.38
C ARG A 196 -26.03 8.86 7.27
N ALA A 197 -26.68 8.50 6.16
CA ALA A 197 -27.14 7.13 5.90
C ALA A 197 -25.95 6.17 5.88
N HIS A 198 -24.90 6.48 5.12
CA HIS A 198 -23.68 5.66 5.06
C HIS A 198 -23.01 5.51 6.42
N TYR A 199 -22.85 6.61 7.16
CA TYR A 199 -22.24 6.60 8.48
C TYR A 199 -23.02 5.69 9.43
N ARG A 200 -24.35 5.84 9.53
CA ARG A 200 -25.20 5.00 10.39
C ARG A 200 -25.15 3.54 10.01
N THR A 201 -25.34 3.22 8.73
CA THR A 201 -25.38 1.84 8.23
C THR A 201 -24.07 1.08 8.52
N HIS A 202 -22.93 1.76 8.46
CA HIS A 202 -21.62 1.11 8.55
C HIS A 202 -20.83 1.44 9.82
N HIS A 203 -21.40 2.18 10.78
CA HIS A 203 -20.70 2.66 11.98
C HIS A 203 -20.07 1.53 12.78
N ALA A 204 -20.86 0.50 13.11
CA ALA A 204 -20.38 -0.68 13.85
C ALA A 204 -19.24 -1.39 13.09
N THR A 205 -19.43 -1.61 11.78
CA THR A 205 -18.42 -2.24 10.92
C THR A 205 -17.11 -1.45 10.88
N TYR A 206 -17.16 -0.10 10.83
CA TYR A 206 -15.95 0.71 10.88
C TYR A 206 -15.28 0.73 12.24
N ARG A 207 -16.03 0.64 13.34
CA ARG A 207 -15.46 0.53 14.70
C ARG A 207 -14.68 -0.76 14.87
N GLU A 208 -15.15 -1.86 14.28
CA GLU A 208 -14.41 -3.13 14.24
C GLU A 208 -13.17 -3.03 13.33
N LEU A 209 -13.32 -2.41 12.16
CA LEU A 209 -12.25 -2.34 11.16
C LEU A 209 -11.12 -1.36 11.56
N TYR A 210 -11.48 -0.27 12.23
CA TYR A 210 -10.59 0.83 12.62
C TYR A 210 -10.79 1.26 14.07
N PRO A 211 -10.49 0.39 15.07
CA PRO A 211 -10.78 0.65 16.48
C PRO A 211 -10.02 1.85 17.07
N ALA A 212 -8.95 2.31 16.41
CA ALA A 212 -8.18 3.49 16.82
C ALA A 212 -8.74 4.83 16.30
N VAL A 213 -9.82 4.81 15.52
CA VAL A 213 -10.52 6.02 15.08
C VAL A 213 -11.63 6.32 16.08
N ASP A 214 -11.53 7.44 16.78
CA ASP A 214 -12.62 7.96 17.59
C ASP A 214 -13.77 8.39 16.69
N ALA A 215 -14.84 7.60 16.70
CA ALA A 215 -15.99 7.73 15.82
C ALA A 215 -17.27 7.70 16.65
N PRO A 216 -17.75 8.86 17.17
CA PRO A 216 -18.98 8.91 17.94
C PRO A 216 -20.17 8.51 17.06
N PRO A 217 -21.25 7.96 17.65
CA PRO A 217 -22.51 7.81 16.92
C PRO A 217 -23.02 9.20 16.51
N LEU A 218 -23.74 9.28 15.39
CA LEU A 218 -24.40 10.53 15.01
C LEU A 218 -25.55 10.79 15.99
N ALA A 219 -25.64 12.01 16.54
CA ALA A 219 -26.78 12.42 17.33
C ALA A 219 -28.10 12.17 16.58
N GLU A 220 -29.09 11.61 17.28
CA GLU A 220 -30.46 11.47 16.77
C GLU A 220 -31.10 12.85 16.75
N GLY A 221 -31.03 13.53 15.61
CA GLY A 221 -31.84 14.71 15.38
C GLY A 221 -33.29 14.28 15.13
N VAL A 222 -34.18 14.57 16.08
CA VAL A 222 -35.61 14.78 15.79
C VAL A 222 -35.69 15.81 14.67
N SER A 223 -36.51 15.47 13.66
CA SER A 223 -36.68 16.14 12.37
C SER A 223 -36.77 17.66 12.44
#